data_AF-A0A6P5A8U9-F1
#
_entry.id   AF-A0A6P5A8U9-F1
#
_cell.length_a   1.000
_cell.length_b   1.000
_cell.length_c   1.000
_cell.angle_alpha   90.00
_cell.angle_beta   90.00
_cell.angle_gamma   90.00
#
_symmetry.space_group_name_H-M   'P 1'
#
loop_
_entity.id
_entity.type
_entity.pdbx_description
1 polymer ?
#
loop_
_entity_poly.entity_id
_entity_poly.type
_entity_poly.pdbx_seq_one_letter_code
_entity_poly.pdbx_strand_id
1 'polypeptide(L)'
;MPRDTATNNFLIYLKNVVDKNARFRIGLTDDQQEGVWMWDDNVPLGDFTAWGPGEPNNYVHEDCAEYTPGSWSPSNTWNDGFCTFDNRKFICQVSPSGQWLERDSSWVLDSACTPWVDGNGVTYDAAKAFDGNIGTHWNPIGNGAGERYYNNWYIVLDLTASHTLTRIAVNNYGDIGHDTAAFTLQKSQVGSPYAWADVVSVDNVTGGTRQRQEFGNFRGTARYWRFVVTRTHSGWQPWLPELDFFGISRGKGKHHYL
;
A
#
# COMPACT_ATOMS: atom_id res chain seq x y z
N MET A 1 0.61 -11.15 11.50
CA MET A 1 0.54 -12.08 12.64
C MET A 1 -0.69 -12.99 12.46
N PRO A 2 -0.80 -14.15 13.14
CA PRO A 2 -1.77 -15.19 12.78
C PRO A 2 -3.21 -14.80 13.19
N ARG A 3 -3.93 -14.16 12.26
CA ARG A 3 -5.34 -13.75 12.43
C ARG A 3 -6.33 -14.68 11.72
N ASP A 4 -5.83 -15.72 11.08
CA ASP A 4 -6.61 -16.75 10.41
C ASP A 4 -5.83 -18.08 10.39
N THR A 5 -6.54 -19.16 10.08
CA THR A 5 -5.98 -20.52 10.03
C THR A 5 -4.84 -20.65 9.02
N ALA A 6 -4.91 -19.97 7.87
CA ALA A 6 -3.91 -20.09 6.82
C ALA A 6 -2.57 -19.49 7.26
N THR A 7 -2.61 -18.30 7.85
CA THR A 7 -1.47 -17.61 8.42
C THR A 7 -0.90 -18.39 9.59
N ASN A 8 -1.75 -18.91 10.49
CA ASN A 8 -1.32 -19.75 11.61
C ASN A 8 -0.54 -20.98 11.13
N ASN A 9 -1.07 -21.71 10.14
CA ASN A 9 -0.40 -22.90 9.58
C ASN A 9 0.94 -22.54 8.94
N PHE A 10 1.01 -21.43 8.22
CA PHE A 10 2.26 -20.93 7.64
C PHE A 10 3.31 -20.60 8.72
N LEU A 11 2.90 -19.94 9.81
CA LEU A 11 3.80 -19.61 10.92
C LEU A 11 4.28 -20.87 11.68
N ILE A 12 3.41 -21.86 11.87
CA ILE A 12 3.78 -23.17 12.44
C ILE A 12 4.83 -23.86 11.57
N TYR A 13 4.64 -23.87 10.24
CA TYR A 13 5.64 -24.39 9.32
C TYR A 13 6.97 -23.64 9.48
N LEU A 14 6.95 -22.31 9.41
CA LEU A 14 8.12 -21.46 9.51
C LEU A 14 8.89 -21.72 10.82
N LYS A 15 8.22 -21.67 11.96
CA LYS A 15 8.88 -21.80 13.27
C LYS A 15 9.42 -23.20 13.52
N ASN A 16 8.77 -24.24 13.00
CA ASN A 16 9.30 -25.61 13.08
C ASN A 16 10.50 -25.85 12.17
N VAL A 17 10.58 -25.16 11.02
CA VAL A 17 11.78 -25.16 10.17
C VAL A 17 12.95 -24.46 10.87
N VAL A 18 12.69 -23.34 11.56
CA VAL A 18 13.72 -22.58 12.29
C VAL A 18 14.20 -23.32 13.54
N ASP A 19 13.27 -23.73 14.41
CA ASP A 19 13.55 -24.50 15.62
C ASP A 19 12.27 -25.14 16.18
N LYS A 20 12.07 -26.43 15.90
CA LYS A 20 10.90 -27.18 16.37
C LYS A 20 10.77 -27.25 17.90
N ASN A 21 11.86 -27.09 18.66
CA ASN A 21 11.86 -27.26 20.11
C ASN A 21 11.74 -25.93 20.87
N ALA A 22 11.84 -24.79 20.18
CA ALA A 22 11.70 -23.48 20.78
C ALA A 22 10.24 -23.01 20.84
N ARG A 23 10.00 -22.07 21.75
CA ARG A 23 8.79 -21.26 21.80
C ARG A 23 9.00 -19.97 21.03
N PHE A 24 7.93 -19.49 20.41
CA PHE A 24 7.97 -18.29 19.58
C PHE A 24 6.88 -17.30 19.96
N ARG A 25 7.28 -16.11 20.41
CA ARG A 25 6.40 -14.98 20.66
C ARG A 25 5.82 -14.44 19.34
N ILE A 26 4.56 -14.03 19.40
CA ILE A 26 3.79 -13.61 18.23
C ILE A 26 3.21 -12.18 18.32
N GLY A 27 3.73 -11.35 19.22
CA GLY A 27 3.34 -9.93 19.31
C GLY A 27 1.87 -9.74 19.68
N LEU A 28 1.32 -10.64 20.51
CA LEU A 28 0.00 -10.57 21.10
C LEU A 28 0.18 -10.59 22.62
N THR A 29 -0.42 -9.64 23.33
CA THR A 29 -0.26 -9.44 24.77
C THR A 29 -1.50 -8.85 25.41
N ASP A 30 -1.76 -9.15 26.67
CA ASP A 30 -2.77 -8.53 27.50
C ASP A 30 -2.17 -7.77 28.72
N ASP A 31 -0.87 -7.47 28.69
CA ASP A 31 -0.12 -6.76 29.76
C ASP A 31 -0.72 -5.37 30.08
N GLN A 32 -1.38 -4.74 29.11
CA GLN A 32 -2.06 -3.45 29.34
C GLN A 32 -3.36 -3.60 30.15
N GLN A 33 -4.08 -4.71 29.95
CA GLN A 33 -5.34 -5.00 30.60
C GLN A 33 -5.62 -6.52 30.53
N GLU A 34 -5.49 -7.17 31.69
CA GLU A 34 -5.77 -8.60 31.88
C GLU A 34 -7.05 -9.07 31.17
N GLY A 35 -6.92 -10.13 30.37
CA GLY A 35 -8.03 -10.71 29.61
C GLY A 35 -8.40 -9.95 28.33
N VAL A 36 -7.73 -8.82 28.03
CA VAL A 36 -7.90 -8.05 26.79
C VAL A 36 -6.64 -8.15 25.94
N TRP A 37 -6.63 -9.16 25.08
CA TRP A 37 -5.51 -9.45 24.18
C TRP A 37 -5.44 -8.45 23.02
N MET A 38 -4.27 -7.83 22.86
CA MET A 38 -3.98 -6.81 21.86
C MET A 38 -2.74 -7.21 21.05
N TRP A 39 -2.81 -7.02 19.73
CA TRP A 39 -1.64 -7.15 18.85
C TRP A 39 -0.73 -5.93 18.98
N ASP A 40 0.56 -6.06 18.65
CA ASP A 40 1.54 -4.95 18.65
C ASP A 40 1.15 -3.76 17.74
N ASP A 41 0.18 -3.94 16.83
CA ASP A 41 -0.39 -2.87 16.01
C ASP A 41 -1.64 -2.20 16.62
N ASN A 42 -1.90 -2.43 17.91
CA ASN A 42 -3.05 -1.94 18.69
C ASN A 42 -4.42 -2.41 18.18
N VAL A 43 -4.47 -3.51 17.43
CA VAL A 43 -5.73 -4.16 17.05
C VAL A 43 -6.09 -5.22 18.11
N PRO A 44 -7.33 -5.26 18.63
CA PRO A 44 -7.76 -6.33 19.52
C PRO A 44 -7.71 -7.72 18.88
N LEU A 45 -7.58 -8.75 19.70
CA LEU A 45 -7.77 -10.13 19.26
C LEU A 45 -9.18 -10.30 18.68
N GLY A 46 -9.26 -10.83 17.46
CA GLY A 46 -10.53 -11.14 16.79
C GLY A 46 -11.02 -12.55 17.09
N ASP A 47 -11.89 -13.08 16.23
CA ASP A 47 -12.53 -14.39 16.44
C ASP A 47 -11.56 -15.58 16.34
N PHE A 48 -10.44 -15.41 15.62
CA PHE A 48 -9.46 -16.47 15.44
C PHE A 48 -8.49 -16.55 16.62
N THR A 49 -8.43 -17.72 17.24
CA THR A 49 -7.38 -18.07 18.22
C THR A 49 -6.88 -19.49 17.96
N ALA A 50 -5.65 -19.76 18.40
CA ALA A 50 -5.10 -21.11 18.39
C ALA A 50 -4.55 -21.52 19.77
N TRP A 51 -5.17 -20.99 20.84
CA TRP A 51 -4.87 -21.34 22.23
C TRP A 51 -4.86 -22.85 22.45
N GLY A 52 -3.92 -23.30 23.28
CA GLY A 52 -3.88 -24.66 23.76
C GLY A 52 -5.09 -24.98 24.63
N PRO A 53 -5.40 -26.27 24.85
CA PRO A 53 -6.40 -26.68 25.82
C PRO A 53 -6.08 -26.09 27.19
N GLY A 54 -6.99 -25.27 27.71
CA GLY A 54 -6.83 -24.61 29.01
C GLY A 54 -6.18 -23.22 28.95
N GLU A 55 -5.70 -22.78 27.78
CA GLU A 55 -5.07 -21.47 27.59
C GLU A 55 -6.06 -20.42 27.02
N PRO A 56 -5.82 -19.12 27.27
CA PRO A 56 -4.83 -18.59 28.21
C PRO A 56 -5.25 -18.83 29.67
N ASN A 57 -4.31 -19.18 30.53
CA ASN A 57 -4.59 -19.57 31.93
C ASN A 57 -4.09 -18.55 32.97
N ASN A 58 -3.32 -17.57 32.53
CA ASN A 58 -2.65 -16.54 33.31
C ASN A 58 -1.90 -17.10 34.55
N TYR A 59 -1.08 -18.13 34.37
CA TYR A 59 -0.38 -18.78 35.46
C TYR A 59 0.71 -17.88 36.05
N VAL A 60 0.34 -17.13 37.08
CA VAL A 60 1.23 -16.21 37.80
C VAL A 60 1.67 -15.01 36.94
N HIS A 61 0.74 -14.38 36.22
CA HIS A 61 0.98 -13.19 35.38
C HIS A 61 1.76 -13.49 34.09
N GLU A 62 1.07 -14.18 33.18
CA GLU A 62 1.62 -14.60 31.90
C GLU A 62 1.01 -13.80 30.74
N ASP A 63 1.53 -12.62 30.46
CA ASP A 63 0.80 -11.67 29.59
C ASP A 63 1.20 -11.68 28.09
N CYS A 64 1.99 -12.66 27.64
CA CYS A 64 2.49 -12.71 26.25
C CYS A 64 2.12 -14.01 25.56
N ALA A 65 1.56 -13.95 24.34
CA ALA A 65 1.24 -15.15 23.58
C ALA A 65 2.49 -15.74 22.89
N GLU A 66 2.62 -17.05 22.94
CA GLU A 66 3.68 -17.80 22.28
C GLU A 66 3.20 -19.13 21.69
N TYR A 67 3.80 -19.56 20.58
CA TYR A 67 3.66 -20.94 20.12
C TYR A 67 4.43 -21.89 21.03
N THR A 68 3.78 -22.97 21.47
CA THR A 68 4.42 -24.11 22.14
C THR A 68 5.31 -24.89 21.15
N PRO A 69 6.34 -25.60 21.62
CA PRO A 69 7.19 -26.43 20.77
C PRO A 69 6.42 -27.46 19.95
N GLY A 70 6.92 -27.77 18.76
CA GLY A 70 6.33 -28.79 17.88
C GLY A 70 6.60 -30.22 18.34
N SER A 71 7.44 -30.42 19.35
CA SER A 71 7.72 -31.70 20.00
C SER A 71 6.84 -31.97 21.23
N TRP A 72 5.99 -31.02 21.64
CA TRP A 72 5.09 -31.16 22.79
C TRP A 72 3.76 -31.82 22.41
N SER A 73 2.95 -32.19 23.41
CA SER A 73 1.58 -32.66 23.24
C SER A 73 0.67 -31.92 24.22
N PRO A 74 -0.23 -31.03 23.75
CA PRO A 74 -0.45 -30.65 22.36
C PRO A 74 0.69 -29.83 21.77
N SER A 75 0.94 -30.01 20.47
CA SER A 75 2.02 -29.33 19.75
C SER A 75 1.51 -28.06 19.04
N ASN A 76 2.38 -27.05 18.93
CA ASN A 76 2.14 -25.88 18.07
C ASN A 76 0.88 -25.06 18.38
N THR A 77 0.33 -25.19 19.59
CA THR A 77 -0.75 -24.34 20.10
C THR A 77 -0.19 -23.04 20.66
N TRP A 78 -1.05 -22.07 20.94
CA TRP A 78 -0.66 -20.87 21.69
C TRP A 78 -0.71 -21.14 23.18
N ASN A 79 0.15 -20.45 23.91
CA ASN A 79 0.24 -20.41 25.36
C ASN A 79 0.46 -18.95 25.74
N ASP A 80 -0.14 -18.48 26.81
CA ASP A 80 0.21 -17.23 27.44
C ASP A 80 1.38 -17.49 28.39
N GLY A 81 2.47 -16.73 28.27
CA GLY A 81 3.70 -17.00 29.00
C GLY A 81 4.36 -15.71 29.44
N PHE A 82 5.13 -15.73 30.52
CA PHE A 82 5.83 -14.55 31.06
C PHE A 82 6.60 -13.75 30.01
N CYS A 83 6.20 -12.50 29.78
CA CYS A 83 6.84 -11.61 28.80
C CYS A 83 8.35 -11.41 29.04
N THR A 84 8.81 -11.55 30.29
CA THR A 84 10.19 -11.33 30.73
C THR A 84 11.14 -12.49 30.43
N PHE A 85 10.65 -13.65 29.95
CA PHE A 85 11.52 -14.77 29.58
C PHE A 85 12.36 -14.46 28.33
N ASP A 86 13.68 -14.46 28.51
CA ASP A 86 14.69 -14.13 27.51
C ASP A 86 15.02 -15.28 26.54
N ASN A 87 14.67 -16.51 26.90
CA ASN A 87 14.92 -17.70 26.09
C ASN A 87 13.85 -17.96 25.00
N ARG A 88 13.00 -16.97 24.71
CA ARG A 88 11.96 -17.05 23.68
C ARG A 88 12.46 -16.50 22.35
N LYS A 89 12.09 -17.16 21.25
CA LYS A 89 12.28 -16.63 19.90
C LYS A 89 11.08 -15.77 19.52
N PHE A 90 11.21 -14.99 18.45
CA PHE A 90 10.16 -14.09 17.99
C PHE A 90 9.83 -14.35 16.52
N ILE A 91 8.54 -14.28 16.19
CA ILE A 91 8.07 -14.13 14.81
C ILE A 91 7.66 -12.68 14.65
N CYS A 92 8.40 -11.92 13.87
CA CYS A 92 8.07 -10.52 13.61
C CYS A 92 7.31 -10.39 12.29
N GLN A 93 6.22 -9.63 12.29
CA GLN A 93 5.61 -9.15 11.06
C GLN A 93 6.43 -7.99 10.52
N VAL A 94 7.02 -8.17 9.33
CA VAL A 94 7.68 -7.09 8.61
C VAL A 94 6.70 -6.51 7.61
N SER A 95 6.36 -5.23 7.76
CA SER A 95 5.76 -4.47 6.67
C SER A 95 6.77 -4.41 5.53
N PRO A 96 6.45 -4.83 4.30
CA PRO A 96 7.37 -4.70 3.17
C PRO A 96 7.88 -3.26 3.11
N SER A 97 9.19 -3.05 3.12
CA SER A 97 9.77 -1.71 2.99
C SER A 97 9.36 -1.14 1.63
N GLY A 98 8.49 -0.14 1.66
CA GLY A 98 8.11 0.60 0.47
C GLY A 98 8.91 1.88 0.34
N GLN A 99 8.97 2.38 -0.89
CA GLN A 99 9.60 3.64 -1.23
C GLN A 99 8.77 4.34 -2.30
N TRP A 100 8.87 5.66 -2.35
CA TRP A 100 8.42 6.42 -3.51
C TRP A 100 9.27 5.99 -4.70
N LEU A 101 8.62 5.56 -5.78
CA LEU A 101 9.32 5.24 -7.02
C LEU A 101 9.91 6.53 -7.58
N GLU A 102 11.12 6.46 -8.11
CA GLU A 102 11.73 7.57 -8.83
C GLU A 102 10.90 7.84 -10.08
N ARG A 103 10.36 9.05 -10.22
CA ARG A 103 9.53 9.42 -11.36
C ARG A 103 10.33 9.31 -12.65
N ASP A 104 9.67 8.82 -13.69
CA ASP A 104 10.26 8.67 -15.00
C ASP A 104 9.22 9.01 -16.06
N SER A 105 9.43 10.12 -16.77
CA SER A 105 8.57 10.56 -17.87
C SER A 105 8.42 9.50 -18.97
N SER A 106 9.37 8.57 -19.11
CA SER A 106 9.29 7.49 -20.10
C SER A 106 8.24 6.43 -19.78
N TRP A 107 7.67 6.44 -18.58
CA TRP A 107 6.56 5.55 -18.23
C TRP A 107 5.27 5.87 -19.00
N VAL A 108 5.11 7.12 -19.47
CA VAL A 108 3.89 7.56 -20.15
C VAL A 108 3.77 6.88 -21.51
N LEU A 109 2.74 6.05 -21.66
CA LEU A 109 2.41 5.35 -22.92
C LEU A 109 1.34 6.07 -23.74
N ASP A 110 0.34 6.61 -23.05
CA ASP A 110 -0.82 7.29 -23.66
C ASP A 110 -1.41 8.26 -22.64
N SER A 111 -2.11 9.28 -23.12
CA SER A 111 -2.88 10.17 -22.24
C SER A 111 -4.10 10.72 -22.94
N ALA A 112 -5.10 11.10 -22.15
CA ALA A 112 -6.31 11.71 -22.68
C ALA A 112 -5.98 13.02 -23.39
N CYS A 113 -6.53 13.15 -24.59
CA CYS A 113 -6.66 14.40 -25.31
C CYS A 113 -5.33 15.01 -25.77
N THR A 114 -5.43 16.03 -26.62
CA THR A 114 -4.23 16.72 -27.13
C THR A 114 -3.66 17.65 -26.07
N PRO A 115 -2.34 17.60 -25.81
CA PRO A 115 -1.71 18.49 -24.85
C PRO A 115 -1.74 19.95 -25.32
N TRP A 116 -1.77 20.88 -24.37
CA TRP A 116 -1.56 22.29 -24.67
C TRP A 116 -0.11 22.58 -25.05
N VAL A 117 0.08 23.53 -25.97
CA VAL A 117 1.39 24.01 -26.41
C VAL A 117 1.42 25.52 -26.20
N ASP A 118 2.46 26.01 -25.54
CA ASP A 118 2.61 27.44 -25.26
C ASP A 118 3.07 28.25 -26.49
N GLY A 119 3.13 29.57 -26.35
CA GLY A 119 3.57 30.47 -27.43
C GLY A 119 5.04 30.28 -27.88
N ASN A 120 5.84 29.54 -27.11
CA ASN A 120 7.23 29.22 -27.42
C ASN A 120 7.39 27.79 -27.98
N GLY A 121 6.30 27.05 -28.15
CA GLY A 121 6.31 25.67 -28.63
C GLY A 121 6.56 24.60 -27.56
N VAL A 122 6.54 24.95 -26.27
CA VAL A 122 6.67 23.98 -25.18
C VAL A 122 5.37 23.21 -25.03
N THR A 123 5.45 21.87 -25.06
CA THR A 123 4.30 20.98 -24.90
C THR A 123 4.10 20.59 -23.44
N TYR A 124 2.84 20.66 -22.98
CA TYR A 124 2.41 20.34 -21.61
C TYR A 124 1.65 19.00 -21.60
N ASP A 125 2.35 17.95 -22.04
CA ASP A 125 1.83 16.58 -22.09
C ASP A 125 1.94 15.85 -20.75
N ALA A 126 1.47 14.60 -20.71
CA ALA A 126 1.44 13.82 -19.48
C ALA A 126 2.83 13.50 -18.92
N ALA A 127 3.90 13.63 -19.71
CA ALA A 127 5.27 13.47 -19.23
C ALA A 127 5.63 14.55 -18.19
N LYS A 128 4.97 15.70 -18.24
CA LYS A 128 5.11 16.78 -17.23
C LYS A 128 4.64 16.41 -15.84
N ALA A 129 3.76 15.41 -15.69
CA ALA A 129 3.35 14.93 -14.38
C ALA A 129 4.41 14.01 -13.71
N PHE A 130 5.53 13.73 -14.40
CA PHE A 130 6.57 12.79 -13.98
C PHE A 130 7.99 13.34 -14.17
N ASP A 131 8.16 14.63 -14.45
CA ASP A 131 9.49 15.21 -14.70
C ASP A 131 10.16 15.80 -13.46
N GLY A 132 9.47 15.80 -12.31
CA GLY A 132 9.99 16.33 -11.04
C GLY A 132 10.05 17.86 -10.98
N ASN A 133 9.45 18.56 -11.94
CA ASN A 133 9.35 20.01 -11.99
C ASN A 133 7.91 20.50 -11.73
N ILE A 134 7.67 20.89 -10.48
CA ILE A 134 6.41 21.51 -10.01
C ILE A 134 6.04 22.84 -10.71
N GLY A 135 6.94 23.42 -11.51
CA GLY A 135 6.68 24.60 -12.34
C GLY A 135 6.04 24.25 -13.70
N THR A 136 6.04 22.98 -14.09
CA THR A 136 5.32 22.47 -15.26
C THR A 136 4.12 21.64 -14.81
N HIS A 137 3.26 21.24 -15.75
CA HIS A 137 2.09 20.42 -15.45
C HIS A 137 1.57 19.75 -16.71
N TRP A 138 0.88 18.63 -16.54
CA TRP A 138 0.05 18.07 -17.60
C TRP A 138 -1.18 18.94 -17.84
N ASN A 139 -1.47 19.30 -19.10
CA ASN A 139 -2.60 20.13 -19.51
C ASN A 139 -3.32 19.54 -20.75
N PRO A 140 -4.28 18.62 -20.55
CA PRO A 140 -4.99 17.93 -21.63
C PRO A 140 -6.20 18.73 -22.13
N ILE A 141 -6.10 19.41 -23.28
CA ILE A 141 -7.14 20.34 -23.78
C ILE A 141 -7.90 19.89 -25.04
N GLY A 142 -7.30 19.05 -25.90
CA GLY A 142 -7.86 18.73 -27.22
C GLY A 142 -9.03 17.74 -27.21
N ASN A 143 -9.63 17.47 -28.38
CA ASN A 143 -10.65 16.43 -28.59
C ASN A 143 -11.85 16.49 -27.62
N GLY A 144 -12.30 17.69 -27.26
CA GLY A 144 -13.42 17.89 -26.32
C GLY A 144 -13.04 17.87 -24.83
N ALA A 145 -11.77 17.70 -24.44
CA ALA A 145 -11.37 17.76 -23.02
C ALA A 145 -11.23 19.16 -22.44
N GLY A 146 -11.21 20.20 -23.27
CA GLY A 146 -11.50 21.57 -22.85
C GLY A 146 -12.99 21.80 -22.55
N GLU A 147 -13.85 20.83 -22.86
CA GLU A 147 -15.27 20.89 -22.47
C GLU A 147 -15.36 20.57 -20.98
N ARG A 148 -16.01 21.49 -20.28
CA ARG A 148 -16.22 21.39 -18.85
C ARG A 148 -16.91 20.06 -18.53
N TYR A 149 -16.44 19.37 -17.50
CA TYR A 149 -16.99 18.11 -16.98
C TYR A 149 -16.76 16.87 -17.86
N TYR A 150 -15.67 16.83 -18.65
CA TYR A 150 -15.27 15.62 -19.38
C TYR A 150 -15.04 14.41 -18.45
N ASN A 151 -14.53 14.62 -17.22
CA ASN A 151 -14.50 13.65 -16.11
C ASN A 151 -13.86 12.28 -16.44
N ASN A 152 -13.00 12.24 -17.45
CA ASN A 152 -12.31 11.03 -17.92
C ASN A 152 -10.91 11.35 -18.47
N TRP A 153 -10.22 12.33 -17.88
CA TRP A 153 -8.84 12.65 -18.24
C TRP A 153 -7.92 11.57 -17.66
N TYR A 154 -7.12 10.91 -18.48
CA TYR A 154 -6.30 9.79 -18.03
C TYR A 154 -4.84 9.88 -18.47
N ILE A 155 -3.97 9.18 -17.73
CA ILE A 155 -2.59 8.86 -18.13
C ILE A 155 -2.42 7.35 -18.03
N VAL A 156 -1.95 6.70 -19.10
CA VAL A 156 -1.58 5.28 -19.14
C VAL A 156 -0.07 5.15 -18.97
N LEU A 157 0.33 4.24 -18.10
CA LEU A 157 1.72 4.06 -17.69
C LEU A 157 2.19 2.61 -17.89
N ASP A 158 3.44 2.46 -18.31
CA ASP A 158 4.23 1.24 -18.17
C ASP A 158 5.38 1.50 -17.19
N LEU A 159 5.28 0.94 -15.99
CA LEU A 159 6.32 1.07 -14.96
C LEU A 159 7.56 0.19 -15.24
N THR A 160 7.69 -0.37 -16.45
CA THR A 160 8.76 -1.25 -16.95
C THR A 160 8.83 -2.65 -16.30
N ALA A 161 8.33 -2.78 -15.08
CA ALA A 161 8.20 -4.02 -14.33
C ALA A 161 6.91 -4.03 -13.51
N SER A 162 6.54 -5.20 -12.98
CA SER A 162 5.38 -5.30 -12.08
C SER A 162 5.72 -4.72 -10.72
N HIS A 163 5.03 -3.65 -10.32
CA HIS A 163 5.14 -3.04 -8.99
C HIS A 163 3.89 -3.33 -8.17
N THR A 164 4.07 -3.48 -6.86
CA THR A 164 2.96 -3.47 -5.90
C THR A 164 2.85 -2.06 -5.31
N LEU A 165 1.87 -1.29 -5.75
CA LEU A 165 1.62 0.07 -5.27
C LEU A 165 0.68 0.04 -4.08
N THR A 166 0.95 0.90 -3.10
CA THR A 166 0.14 1.03 -1.88
C THR A 166 -0.21 2.47 -1.50
N ARG A 167 0.45 3.46 -2.12
CA ARG A 167 0.07 4.88 -2.02
C ARG A 167 0.29 5.58 -3.35
N ILE A 168 -0.41 6.69 -3.52
CA ILE A 168 -0.25 7.64 -4.62
C ILE A 168 -0.20 9.04 -4.01
N ALA A 169 0.61 9.93 -4.56
CA ALA A 169 0.59 11.34 -4.20
C ALA A 169 0.21 12.19 -5.41
N VAL A 170 -0.68 13.16 -5.19
CA VAL A 170 -1.16 14.10 -6.19
C VAL A 170 -0.73 15.50 -5.78
N ASN A 171 -0.09 16.22 -6.70
CA ASN A 171 0.21 17.63 -6.53
C ASN A 171 -0.68 18.44 -7.47
N ASN A 172 -1.56 19.26 -6.90
CA ASN A 172 -2.42 20.17 -7.64
C ASN A 172 -1.68 21.49 -7.98
N TYR A 173 -2.14 22.20 -9.01
CA TYR A 173 -1.60 23.49 -9.39
C TYR A 173 -1.97 24.60 -8.37
N GLY A 174 -3.09 24.45 -7.68
CA GLY A 174 -3.55 25.28 -6.57
C GLY A 174 -4.50 26.41 -6.94
N ASP A 175 -5.09 26.40 -8.14
CA ASP A 175 -5.96 27.47 -8.63
C ASP A 175 -7.46 27.18 -8.51
N ILE A 176 -7.85 26.02 -7.96
CA ILE A 176 -9.24 25.52 -7.84
C ILE A 176 -9.91 25.21 -9.18
N GLY A 177 -9.59 25.94 -10.25
CA GLY A 177 -10.15 25.75 -11.59
C GLY A 177 -9.82 24.36 -12.13
N HIS A 178 -8.54 24.03 -12.08
CA HIS A 178 -7.94 22.88 -12.73
C HIS A 178 -7.50 21.80 -11.72
N ASP A 179 -7.68 22.07 -10.43
CA ASP A 179 -7.28 21.15 -9.38
C ASP A 179 -8.12 19.87 -9.39
N THR A 180 -7.43 18.73 -9.34
CA THR A 180 -8.06 17.41 -9.18
C THR A 180 -8.86 17.40 -7.89
N ALA A 181 -10.11 16.94 -7.98
CA ALA A 181 -11.01 16.73 -6.84
C ALA A 181 -11.26 15.23 -6.59
N ALA A 182 -11.29 14.43 -7.65
CA ALA A 182 -11.47 12.99 -7.58
C ALA A 182 -10.65 12.28 -8.67
N PHE A 183 -10.19 11.07 -8.36
CA PHE A 183 -9.52 10.20 -9.31
C PHE A 183 -9.77 8.73 -9.03
N THR A 184 -9.53 7.89 -10.04
CA THR A 184 -9.45 6.43 -9.92
C THR A 184 -8.09 5.97 -10.42
N LEU A 185 -7.42 5.12 -9.65
CA LEU A 185 -6.23 4.40 -10.09
C LEU A 185 -6.63 3.00 -10.52
N GLN A 186 -6.30 2.64 -11.77
CA GLN A 186 -6.59 1.35 -12.36
C GLN A 186 -5.29 0.61 -12.69
N LYS A 187 -5.37 -0.71 -12.80
CA LYS A 187 -4.24 -1.58 -13.16
C LYS A 187 -4.59 -2.57 -14.26
N SER A 188 -3.59 -3.00 -15.02
CA SER A 188 -3.71 -4.11 -15.97
C SER A 188 -2.47 -5.02 -15.89
N GLN A 189 -2.68 -6.34 -15.92
CA GLN A 189 -1.57 -7.31 -16.02
C GLN A 189 -1.03 -7.44 -17.45
N VAL A 190 -1.88 -7.15 -18.43
CA VAL A 190 -1.58 -7.31 -19.86
C VAL A 190 -1.43 -5.95 -20.52
N GLY A 191 -0.49 -5.87 -21.48
CA GLY A 191 -0.39 -4.73 -22.39
C GLY A 191 -1.46 -4.83 -23.48
N SER A 192 -1.63 -3.74 -24.25
CA SER A 192 -2.67 -3.55 -25.26
C SER A 192 -3.15 -4.82 -26.00
N PRO A 193 -4.46 -5.16 -25.98
CA PRO A 193 -5.53 -4.43 -25.28
C PRO A 193 -5.43 -4.61 -23.76
N TYR A 194 -5.50 -3.50 -23.03
CA TYR A 194 -5.45 -3.51 -21.58
C TYR A 194 -6.72 -4.12 -20.98
N ALA A 195 -6.58 -4.80 -19.84
CA ALA A 195 -7.68 -5.29 -19.03
C ALA A 195 -7.72 -4.50 -17.71
N TRP A 196 -8.30 -3.30 -17.76
CA TRP A 196 -8.34 -2.38 -16.62
C TRP A 196 -9.22 -2.90 -15.49
N ALA A 197 -8.69 -2.84 -14.27
CA ALA A 197 -9.43 -3.05 -13.03
C ALA A 197 -9.12 -1.92 -12.05
N ASP A 198 -10.14 -1.41 -11.39
CA ASP A 198 -10.02 -0.37 -10.37
C ASP A 198 -9.24 -0.89 -9.15
N VAL A 199 -8.36 -0.05 -8.61
CA VAL A 199 -7.56 -0.32 -7.40
C VAL A 199 -8.00 0.55 -6.25
N VAL A 200 -8.21 1.84 -6.51
CA VAL A 200 -8.72 2.80 -5.55
C VAL A 200 -9.44 3.93 -6.28
N SER A 201 -10.51 4.42 -5.66
CA SER A 201 -11.18 5.66 -6.05
C SER A 201 -11.12 6.64 -4.88
N VAL A 202 -10.71 7.86 -5.16
CA VAL A 202 -10.55 8.96 -4.20
C VAL A 202 -11.43 10.10 -4.67
N ASP A 203 -12.22 10.70 -3.77
CA ASP A 203 -13.20 11.73 -4.09
C ASP A 203 -13.02 13.04 -3.31
N ASN A 204 -11.96 13.11 -2.49
CA ASN A 204 -11.71 14.15 -1.50
C ASN A 204 -10.32 14.81 -1.66
N VAL A 205 -9.80 14.94 -2.89
CA VAL A 205 -8.56 15.68 -3.13
C VAL A 205 -8.81 17.17 -2.90
N THR A 206 -8.01 17.79 -2.04
CA THR A 206 -8.14 19.21 -1.65
C THR A 206 -7.67 20.12 -2.80
N GLY A 207 -8.52 21.05 -3.21
CA GLY A 207 -8.18 22.11 -4.18
C GLY A 207 -7.63 23.36 -3.50
N GLY A 208 -7.13 24.31 -4.29
CA GLY A 208 -6.61 25.60 -3.81
C GLY A 208 -5.27 25.48 -3.07
N THR A 209 -4.58 24.36 -3.23
CA THR A 209 -3.29 24.11 -2.58
C THR A 209 -2.31 23.40 -3.51
N ARG A 210 -1.05 23.78 -3.42
CA ARG A 210 0.10 23.10 -4.04
C ARG A 210 0.75 22.07 -3.13
N GLN A 211 0.25 21.93 -1.89
CA GLN A 211 0.76 20.94 -0.97
C GLN A 211 0.51 19.54 -1.52
N ARG A 212 1.54 18.70 -1.44
CA ARG A 212 1.46 17.28 -1.79
C ARG A 212 0.39 16.60 -0.94
N GLN A 213 -0.46 15.81 -1.59
CA GLN A 213 -1.51 15.05 -0.92
C GLN A 213 -1.33 13.57 -1.18
N GLU A 214 -1.24 12.77 -0.12
CA GLU A 214 -0.99 11.33 -0.21
C GLU A 214 -2.25 10.54 0.11
N PHE A 215 -2.54 9.55 -0.74
CA PHE A 215 -3.68 8.65 -0.59
C PHE A 215 -3.17 7.21 -0.55
N GLY A 216 -3.57 6.45 0.47
CA GLY A 216 -3.11 5.08 0.73
C GLY A 216 -4.24 4.10 0.98
N ASN A 217 -3.99 3.08 1.79
CA ASN A 217 -4.94 2.02 2.16
C ASN A 217 -5.46 1.17 1.00
N PHE A 218 -4.72 1.14 -0.12
CA PHE A 218 -4.96 0.21 -1.21
C PHE A 218 -3.73 -0.67 -1.43
N ARG A 219 -3.92 -1.75 -2.19
CA ARG A 219 -2.81 -2.58 -2.67
C ARG A 219 -3.15 -3.12 -4.04
N GLY A 220 -2.34 -2.78 -5.03
CA GLY A 220 -2.45 -3.33 -6.38
C GLY A 220 -1.09 -3.73 -6.91
N THR A 221 -0.99 -4.92 -7.51
CA THR A 221 0.22 -5.39 -8.19
C THR A 221 -0.02 -5.43 -9.68
N ALA A 222 0.77 -4.71 -10.48
CA ALA A 222 0.72 -4.71 -11.94
C ALA A 222 1.93 -3.99 -12.55
N ARG A 223 2.16 -4.21 -13.85
CA ARG A 223 3.10 -3.42 -14.67
C ARG A 223 2.44 -2.19 -15.27
N TYR A 224 1.22 -2.35 -15.80
CA TYR A 224 0.49 -1.27 -16.46
C TYR A 224 -0.51 -0.63 -15.51
N TRP A 225 -0.52 0.70 -15.51
CA TRP A 225 -1.35 1.50 -14.63
C TRP A 225 -2.06 2.59 -15.41
N ARG A 226 -3.24 2.99 -14.94
CA ARG A 226 -3.97 4.12 -15.50
C ARG A 226 -4.48 5.00 -14.38
N PHE A 227 -4.04 6.25 -14.36
CA PHE A 227 -4.56 7.28 -13.48
C PHE A 227 -5.66 8.02 -14.22
N VAL A 228 -6.86 8.12 -13.65
CA VAL A 228 -8.02 8.77 -14.27
C VAL A 228 -8.53 9.86 -13.34
N VAL A 229 -8.41 11.12 -13.75
CA VAL A 229 -9.10 12.24 -13.09
C VAL A 229 -10.58 12.15 -13.43
N THR A 230 -11.38 11.77 -12.44
CA THR A 230 -12.84 11.61 -12.57
C THR A 230 -13.61 12.88 -12.24
N ARG A 231 -12.95 13.85 -11.60
CA ARG A 231 -13.51 15.19 -11.34
C ARG A 231 -12.42 16.19 -11.00
N THR A 232 -12.53 17.41 -11.51
CA THR A 232 -11.82 18.59 -10.99
C THR A 232 -12.79 19.49 -10.22
N HIS A 233 -12.29 20.38 -9.37
CA HIS A 233 -13.13 21.22 -8.51
C HIS A 233 -14.07 22.15 -9.29
N SER A 234 -13.66 22.59 -10.49
CA SER A 234 -14.48 23.49 -11.33
C SER A 234 -14.90 22.88 -12.67
N GLY A 235 -14.59 21.61 -12.91
CA GLY A 235 -14.91 20.88 -14.14
C GLY A 235 -13.99 21.15 -15.33
N TRP A 236 -12.98 22.01 -15.20
CA TRP A 236 -11.97 22.18 -16.24
C TRP A 236 -11.01 21.00 -16.28
N GLN A 237 -10.25 20.88 -17.36
CA GLN A 237 -9.18 19.90 -17.48
C GLN A 237 -8.16 20.02 -16.33
N PRO A 238 -7.55 18.91 -15.89
CA PRO A 238 -6.61 18.96 -14.79
C PRO A 238 -5.32 19.69 -15.19
N TRP A 239 -4.80 20.50 -14.26
CA TRP A 239 -3.41 20.94 -14.28
C TRP A 239 -2.69 20.17 -13.18
N LEU A 240 -1.98 19.12 -13.60
CA LEU A 240 -1.32 18.18 -12.70
C LEU A 240 0.20 18.35 -12.78
N PRO A 241 0.81 19.12 -11.86
CA PRO A 241 2.26 19.24 -11.75
C PRO A 241 2.98 17.92 -11.55
N GLU A 242 2.57 17.10 -10.57
CA GLU A 242 3.30 15.87 -10.23
C GLU A 242 2.34 14.76 -9.77
N LEU A 243 2.70 13.54 -10.15
CA LEU A 243 2.08 12.30 -9.69
C LEU A 243 3.18 11.34 -9.21
N ASP A 244 3.06 10.86 -7.97
CA ASP A 244 4.01 9.93 -7.39
C ASP A 244 3.35 8.62 -6.99
N PHE A 245 4.09 7.52 -7.10
CA PHE A 245 3.64 6.21 -6.64
C PHE A 245 4.55 5.67 -5.55
N PHE A 246 3.95 5.15 -4.48
CA PHE A 246 4.67 4.44 -3.43
C PHE A 246 4.51 2.94 -3.66
N GLY A 247 5.63 2.28 -3.91
CA GLY A 247 5.69 0.85 -4.18
C GLY A 247 6.40 0.09 -3.08
N ILE A 248 5.91 -1.12 -2.78
CA ILE A 248 6.67 -2.08 -1.97
C ILE A 248 7.55 -2.92 -2.88
N SER A 249 8.86 -2.90 -2.62
CA SER A 249 9.78 -3.86 -3.23
C SER A 249 9.64 -5.19 -2.49
N ARG A 250 9.68 -6.32 -3.20
CA ARG A 250 9.94 -7.60 -2.53
C ARG A 250 11.33 -7.46 -1.94
N GLY A 251 11.43 -7.32 -0.62
CA GLY A 251 12.72 -7.29 0.06
C GLY A 251 13.55 -8.45 -0.46
N LYS A 252 14.73 -8.17 -1.03
CA LYS A 252 15.74 -9.20 -1.21
C LYS A 252 16.01 -9.72 0.18
N GLY A 253 15.58 -10.94 0.47
CA GLY A 253 15.91 -11.60 1.72
C GLY A 253 17.42 -11.54 1.87
N LYS A 254 17.91 -10.70 2.78
CA LYS A 254 19.28 -10.81 3.22
C LYS A 254 19.32 -12.10 4.02
N HIS A 255 19.73 -13.18 3.36
CA HIS A 255 20.19 -14.39 4.03
C HIS A 255 21.44 -13.99 4.82
N HIS A 256 21.24 -13.52 6.05
CA HIS A 256 22.30 -13.49 7.04
C HIS A 256 22.42 -14.92 7.58
N TYR A 257 23.32 -15.69 6.98
CA TYR A 257 23.90 -16.84 7.67
C TYR A 257 24.89 -16.30 8.69
N LEU A 258 24.56 -16.48 9.97
CA LEU A 258 25.51 -16.57 11.08
C LEU A 258 25.06 -17.72 11.97
#